data_AF-A0A2M7IAB5-F1
#
_entry.id   AF-A0A2M7IAB5-F1
#
_cell.length_a   1.000
_cell.length_b   1.000
_cell.length_c   1.000
_cell.angle_alpha   90.00
_cell.angle_beta   90.00
_cell.angle_gamma   90.00
#
_symmetry.space_group_name_H-M   'P 1'
#
loop_
_entity.id
_entity.type
_entity.pdbx_description
1 polymer ?
#
loop_
_entity_poly.entity_id
_entity_poly.type
_entity_poly.pdbx_seq_one_letter_code
_entity_poly.pdbx_strand_id
1 'polypeptide(L)' 'MANAIKSIAKYIKRNPEDEAATVLRDLCGALEQGTAFELERLFGMKDKAFELALALLDEWKFDRHVAERRLQKYLDRDED' A
#
# COMPACT_ATOMS: atom_id res chain seq x y z
N MET A 1 7.37 1.15 -4.61
CA MET A 1 5.97 1.62 -4.79
C MET A 1 5.37 1.52 -6.19
N ALA A 2 6.12 1.70 -7.29
CA ALA A 2 5.48 2.04 -8.57
C ALA A 2 4.71 0.89 -9.24
N ASN A 3 4.91 -0.38 -8.88
CA ASN A 3 4.34 -1.50 -9.64
C ASN A 3 3.00 -1.97 -9.05
N ALA A 4 2.91 -2.18 -7.73
CA ALA A 4 1.67 -2.53 -7.05
C ALA A 4 0.59 -1.45 -7.21
N ILE A 5 0.92 -0.18 -6.97
CA ILE A 5 -0.03 0.94 -7.10
C ILE A 5 -0.57 1.05 -8.53
N LYS A 6 0.28 0.91 -9.55
CA LYS A 6 -0.16 0.90 -10.97
C LYS A 6 -1.08 -0.27 -11.27
N SER A 7 -0.79 -1.44 -10.71
CA SER A 7 -1.59 -2.66 -10.91
C SER A 7 -2.97 -2.53 -10.25
N ILE A 8 -3.02 -1.96 -9.04
CA ILE A 8 -4.26 -1.62 -8.34
C ILE A 8 -5.06 -0.58 -9.12
N ALA A 9 -4.44 0.52 -9.57
CA ALA A 9 -5.14 1.53 -10.37
C ALA A 9 -5.76 0.94 -11.65
N LYS A 10 -5.04 0.02 -12.31
CA LYS A 10 -5.55 -0.73 -13.47
C LYS A 10 -6.68 -1.68 -13.10
N TYR A 11 -6.61 -2.34 -11.94
CA TYR A 11 -7.69 -3.20 -11.43
C TYR A 11 -8.96 -2.39 -11.17
N ILE A 12 -8.85 -1.27 -10.43
CA ILE A 12 -9.97 -0.40 -10.08
C ILE A 12 -10.64 0.14 -11.35
N LYS A 13 -9.85 0.59 -12.34
CA LYS A 13 -10.40 1.09 -13.61
C LYS A 13 -11.16 0.03 -14.41
N ARG A 14 -10.75 -1.24 -14.30
CA ARG A 14 -11.38 -2.37 -15.02
C ARG A 14 -12.60 -2.92 -14.29
N ASN A 15 -12.67 -2.76 -12.98
CA ASN A 15 -13.74 -3.30 -12.13
C ASN A 15 -14.32 -2.18 -11.25
N PRO A 16 -14.95 -1.14 -11.83
CA PRO A 16 -15.38 0.04 -11.08
C PRO A 16 -16.50 -0.23 -10.06
N GLU A 17 -17.29 -1.29 -10.28
CA GLU A 17 -18.43 -1.69 -9.42
C GLU A 17 -18.08 -2.86 -8.48
N ASP A 18 -16.84 -3.36 -8.54
CA ASP A 18 -16.39 -4.44 -7.66
C ASP A 18 -16.05 -3.89 -6.27
N GLU A 19 -16.63 -4.48 -5.24
CA GLU A 19 -16.37 -4.13 -3.85
C GLU A 19 -14.88 -4.19 -3.51
N ALA A 20 -14.15 -5.16 -4.09
CA ALA A 20 -12.70 -5.26 -3.90
C ALA A 20 -11.94 -4.05 -4.46
N ALA A 21 -12.46 -3.39 -5.50
CA ALA A 21 -11.86 -2.16 -6.01
C ALA A 21 -12.02 -0.98 -5.04
N THR A 22 -13.11 -0.94 -4.29
CA THR A 22 -13.34 0.02 -3.21
C THR A 22 -12.41 -0.26 -2.03
N VAL A 23 -12.33 -1.53 -1.58
CA VAL A 23 -11.43 -1.93 -0.48
C VAL A 23 -9.96 -1.61 -0.80
N LEU A 24 -9.51 -1.87 -2.03
CA LEU A 24 -8.15 -1.53 -2.47
C LEU A 24 -7.89 0.00 -2.48
N ARG A 25 -8.90 0.81 -2.83
CA ARG A 25 -8.79 2.27 -2.81
C ARG A 25 -8.65 2.78 -1.38
N ASP A 26 -9.48 2.26 -0.48
CA ASP A 26 -9.45 2.61 0.94
C ASP A 26 -8.12 2.21 1.58
N LEU A 27 -7.58 1.04 1.24
CA LEU A 27 -6.27 0.59 1.71
C LEU A 27 -5.15 1.55 1.27
N CYS A 28 -5.13 1.95 -0.01
CA CYS A 28 -4.17 2.94 -0.50
C CYS A 28 -4.27 4.26 0.29
N GLY A 29 -5.48 4.76 0.52
CA GLY A 29 -5.70 6.00 1.28
C GLY A 29 -5.26 5.90 2.74
N ALA A 30 -5.57 4.77 3.40
CA ALA A 30 -5.18 4.54 4.79
C ALA A 30 -3.65 4.48 4.96
N LEU A 31 -2.96 3.82 4.02
CA LEU A 31 -1.50 3.75 4.00
C LEU A 31 -0.86 5.13 3.78
N GLU A 32 -1.39 5.93 2.85
CA GLU A 32 -0.90 7.28 2.55
C GLU A 32 -1.10 8.23 3.74
N GLN A 33 -2.26 8.17 4.39
CA GLN A 33 -2.61 9.03 5.52
C GLN A 33 -2.09 8.51 6.87
N GLY A 34 -1.56 7.29 6.91
CA GLY A 34 -1.15 6.63 8.15
C GLY A 34 -2.30 6.35 9.12
N THR A 35 -3.52 6.13 8.59
CA THR A 35 -4.72 5.87 9.39
C THR A 35 -5.01 4.37 9.52
N ALA A 36 -5.91 4.02 10.43
CA ALA A 36 -6.29 2.64 10.66
C ALA A 36 -7.05 2.04 9.46
N PHE A 37 -6.82 0.75 9.21
CA PHE A 37 -7.53 -0.03 8.20
C PHE A 37 -7.91 -1.39 8.78
N GLU A 38 -9.15 -1.83 8.56
CA GLU A 38 -9.67 -3.10 9.05
C GLU A 38 -9.21 -4.26 8.17
N LEU A 39 -8.33 -5.11 8.70
CA LEU A 39 -7.71 -6.20 7.94
C LEU A 39 -8.71 -7.25 7.46
N GLU A 40 -9.82 -7.46 8.19
CA GLU A 40 -10.88 -8.41 7.85
C GLU A 40 -11.44 -8.15 6.44
N ARG A 41 -11.50 -6.88 6.04
CA ARG A 41 -11.95 -6.46 4.70
C ARG A 41 -11.12 -7.07 3.57
N LEU A 42 -9.85 -7.41 3.82
CA LEU A 42 -9.02 -8.06 2.80
C LEU A 42 -9.46 -9.51 2.55
N PHE A 43 -9.83 -10.24 3.60
CA PHE A 43 -10.18 -11.66 3.51
C PHE A 43 -11.52 -11.91 2.82
N GLY A 44 -12.36 -10.88 2.65
CA GLY A 44 -13.57 -10.94 1.84
C GLY A 44 -13.32 -10.83 0.33
N MET A 45 -12.11 -10.50 -0.10
CA MET A 45 -11.79 -10.29 -1.52
C MET A 45 -11.46 -11.59 -2.24
N LYS A 46 -11.69 -11.62 -3.56
CA LYS A 46 -11.24 -12.73 -4.43
C LYS A 46 -9.72 -12.73 -4.58
N ASP A 47 -9.14 -13.90 -4.85
CA ASP A 47 -7.69 -14.17 -4.89
C ASP A 47 -6.86 -13.05 -5.55
N LYS A 48 -7.26 -12.64 -6.77
CA LYS A 48 -6.52 -11.61 -7.51
C LYS A 48 -6.47 -10.25 -6.80
N ALA A 49 -7.56 -9.81 -6.19
CA ALA A 49 -7.57 -8.54 -5.47
C ALA A 49 -6.81 -8.65 -4.14
N PHE A 50 -6.89 -9.80 -3.49
CA PHE A 50 -6.12 -10.09 -2.28
C PHE A 50 -4.61 -10.07 -2.54
N GLU A 51 -4.15 -10.73 -3.62
CA GLU A 51 -2.74 -10.68 -4.03
C GLU A 51 -2.25 -9.26 -4.30
N LEU A 52 -3.08 -8.42 -4.94
CA LEU A 52 -2.74 -7.01 -5.16
C LEU A 52 -2.59 -6.24 -3.84
N ALA A 53 -3.43 -6.50 -2.85
CA ALA A 53 -3.31 -5.90 -1.53
C ALA A 53 -2.03 -6.32 -0.83
N LEU A 54 -1.67 -7.62 -0.88
CA LEU A 54 -0.41 -8.11 -0.30
C LEU A 54 0.82 -7.49 -0.99
N ALA A 55 0.81 -7.38 -2.32
CA ALA A 55 1.89 -6.75 -3.07
C ALA A 55 2.04 -5.26 -2.70
N LEU A 56 0.92 -4.54 -2.50
CA LEU A 56 0.95 -3.17 -2.02
C LEU A 56 1.58 -3.06 -0.64
N LEU A 57 1.16 -3.90 0.31
CA LEU A 57 1.70 -3.89 1.68
C LEU A 57 3.20 -4.19 1.71
N ASP A 58 3.65 -5.16 0.92
CA ASP A 58 5.08 -5.50 0.80
C ASP A 58 5.87 -4.30 0.25
N GLU A 59 5.45 -3.73 -0.88
CA GLU A 59 6.13 -2.55 -1.46
C GLU A 59 6.11 -1.34 -0.52
N TRP A 60 5.00 -1.11 0.19
CA TRP A 60 4.85 0.02 1.11
C TRP A 60 5.79 -0.08 2.31
N LYS A 61 5.94 -1.30 2.86
CA LYS A 61 6.89 -1.60 3.94
C LYS A 61 8.31 -1.25 3.51
N PHE A 62 8.71 -1.62 2.29
CA PHE A 62 10.04 -1.30 1.77
C PHE A 62 10.28 0.20 1.65
N ASP A 63 9.34 0.96 1.09
CA ASP A 63 9.49 2.41 0.94
C ASP A 63 9.60 3.12 2.29
N ARG A 64 8.82 2.71 3.29
CA ARG A 64 8.90 3.29 4.64
C ARG A 64 10.24 2.99 5.32
N HIS A 65 10.74 1.76 5.23
CA HIS A 65 12.07 1.42 5.78
C HIS A 65 13.21 2.09 5.01
N VAL A 66 13.04 2.37 3.72
CA VAL A 66 14.03 3.14 2.94
C VAL A 66 14.01 4.61 3.35
N ALA A 67 12.83 5.21 3.54
CA ALA A 67 12.70 6.58 4.02
C ALA A 67 13.30 6.76 5.43
N GLU A 68 12.98 5.83 6.35
CA GLU A 68 13.49 5.84 7.72
C GLU A 68 15.01 5.69 7.79
N ARG A 69 15.60 4.74 7.06
CA ARG A 69 17.08 4.60 6.99
C ARG A 69 17.78 5.80 6.38
N ARG A 70 17.17 6.44 5.37
CA ARG A 70 17.72 7.67 4.78
C ARG A 70 17.72 8.80 5.81
N LEU A 71 16.62 8.97 6.53
CA LEU A 71 16.51 9.97 7.59
C LEU A 71 17.57 9.74 8.68
N GLN A 72 17.70 8.51 9.19
CA GLN A 72 18.70 8.19 10.20
C GLN A 72 20.12 8.53 9.74
N LYS A 73 20.46 8.17 8.50
CA LYS A 73 21.76 8.51 7.91
C LYS A 73 22.03 10.02 7.82
N TYR A 74 21.01 10.86 7.68
CA TYR A 74 21.19 12.32 7.71
C TYR A 74 21.39 12.82 9.14
N LEU A 75 20.58 12.33 10.09
CA LEU A 75 20.71 12.69 11.50
C LEU A 75 22.08 12.31 12.08
N ASP A 76 22.58 11.11 11.76
CA ASP A 76 23.91 10.64 12.21
C ASP A 76 25.06 11.43 11.57
N ARG A 77 24.81 12.18 10.49
CA ARG A 77 25.84 12.93 9.73
C ARG A 77 26.02 14.37 10.21
N ASP A 78 25.06 14.88 10.98
CA ASP A 78 25.10 16.20 11.59
C ASP A 78 25.74 16.16 13.01
N GLU A 79 26.08 14.98 13.52
CA GLU A 79 26.76 14.78 14.82
C GLU A 79 28.30 14.64 14.73
N ASP A 80 28.92 14.71 13.54
CA ASP A 80 30.37 14.65 13.30
C ASP A 80 31.00 15.98 12.84
#